data_AF-A0A9Q4GVQ0-F1
#
_entry.id   AF-A0A9Q4GVQ0-F1
#
_cell.length_a   1.000
_cell.length_b   1.000
_cell.length_c   1.000
_cell.angle_alpha   90.00
_cell.angle_beta   90.00
_cell.angle_gamma   90.00
#
_symmetry.space_group_name_H-M   'P 1'
#
loop_
_entity.id
_entity.type
_entity.pdbx_description
1 polymer ?
#
loop_
_entity_poly.entity_id
_entity_poly.type
_entity_poly.pdbx_seq_one_letter_code
_entity_poly.pdbx_strand_id
1 'polypeptide(L)'
;MSLWQVSFLSLAVTSVFGLILFVGYTFRIRIQYPLTLVSLHVALASVTVVLYTLSTIQVFLHPSVSFGFRLLILFADVVLLATYITGLTFFIRFDAKRKGMRQHLIATHLVMAGVTFIFVTSGTIALVKPTVPAHTLYGPNRYEVHKYEQFHHIH
;
A
#
# COMPACT_ATOMS: atom_id res chain seq x y z
N MET A 1 13.65 -9.45 -9.04
CA MET A 1 12.76 -8.40 -8.48
C MET A 1 13.05 -8.28 -7.00
N SER A 2 13.07 -7.06 -6.45
CA SER A 2 13.19 -6.87 -5.00
C SER A 2 11.91 -7.32 -4.27
N LEU A 3 12.02 -7.67 -2.98
CA LEU A 3 10.85 -8.11 -2.18
C LEU A 3 9.73 -7.06 -2.19
N TRP A 4 10.09 -5.77 -2.21
CA TRP A 4 9.15 -4.65 -2.37
C TRP A 4 8.38 -4.69 -3.68
N GLN A 5 9.06 -4.93 -4.79
CA GLN A 5 8.43 -5.02 -6.11
C GLN A 5 7.47 -6.20 -6.18
N VAL A 6 7.86 -7.35 -5.59
CA VAL A 6 7.01 -8.54 -5.55
C VAL A 6 5.79 -8.32 -4.64
N SER A 7 5.97 -7.68 -3.49
CA SER A 7 4.88 -7.33 -2.57
C SER A 7 3.89 -6.36 -3.21
N PHE A 8 4.39 -5.34 -3.92
CA PHE A 8 3.57 -4.38 -4.63
C PHE A 8 2.81 -5.03 -5.80
N LEU A 9 3.48 -5.89 -6.58
CA LEU A 9 2.83 -6.64 -7.65
C LEU A 9 1.72 -7.53 -7.08
N SER A 10 1.98 -8.24 -5.98
CA SER A 10 0.97 -9.05 -5.27
C SER A 10 -0.22 -8.19 -4.83
N LEU A 11 0.03 -7.01 -4.26
CA LEU A 11 -1.04 -6.09 -3.86
C LEU A 11 -1.87 -5.64 -5.06
N ALA A 12 -1.24 -5.28 -6.17
CA ALA A 12 -1.93 -4.86 -7.39
C ALA A 12 -2.82 -5.98 -7.92
N VAL A 13 -2.30 -7.22 -8.01
CA VAL A 13 -3.06 -8.39 -8.44
C VAL A 13 -4.24 -8.66 -7.49
N THR A 14 -3.99 -8.70 -6.17
CA THR A 14 -5.06 -8.89 -5.16
C THR A 14 -6.15 -7.82 -5.27
N SER A 15 -5.77 -6.57 -5.52
CA SER A 15 -6.70 -5.44 -5.65
C SER A 15 -7.56 -5.55 -6.90
N VAL A 16 -7.00 -6.01 -8.03
CA VAL A 16 -7.76 -6.29 -9.26
C VAL A 16 -8.80 -7.38 -9.01
N PHE A 17 -8.42 -8.47 -8.36
CA PHE A 17 -9.38 -9.53 -7.99
C PHE A 17 -10.47 -9.03 -7.04
N GLY A 18 -10.12 -8.21 -6.05
CA GLY A 18 -11.09 -7.58 -5.14
C GLY A 18 -12.07 -6.67 -5.87
N LEU A 19 -11.58 -5.88 -6.83
CA LEU A 19 -12.41 -5.02 -7.66
C LEU A 19 -13.37 -5.83 -8.55
N ILE A 20 -12.90 -6.92 -9.17
CA ILE A 20 -13.73 -7.82 -9.98
C ILE A 20 -14.86 -8.41 -9.12
N LEU A 21 -14.55 -8.89 -7.91
CA LEU A 21 -15.54 -9.40 -6.95
C LEU A 21 -16.58 -8.36 -6.56
N PHE A 22 -16.15 -7.11 -6.35
CA PHE A 22 -17.02 -6.00 -6.00
C PHE A 22 -17.93 -5.55 -7.15
N VAL A 23 -17.40 -5.46 -8.38
CA VAL A 23 -18.18 -5.14 -9.58
C VAL A 23 -19.24 -6.22 -9.82
N GLY A 24 -18.86 -7.50 -9.71
CA GLY A 24 -19.81 -8.61 -9.76
C GLY A 24 -20.93 -8.47 -8.72
N TYR A 25 -20.65 -7.86 -7.56
CA TYR A 25 -21.61 -7.72 -6.46
C TYR A 25 -22.59 -6.60 -6.73
N THR A 26 -22.04 -5.47 -7.12
CA THR A 26 -22.75 -4.21 -7.28
C THR A 26 -23.72 -4.27 -8.44
N PHE A 27 -23.32 -4.85 -9.57
CA PHE A 27 -24.15 -4.88 -10.77
C PHE A 27 -25.17 -6.03 -10.82
N ARG A 28 -25.31 -6.83 -9.75
CA ARG A 28 -26.27 -7.95 -9.66
C ARG A 28 -26.30 -8.82 -10.93
N ILE A 29 -25.18 -8.95 -11.62
CA ILE A 29 -25.07 -9.95 -12.68
C ILE A 29 -25.30 -11.27 -11.95
N ARG A 30 -26.23 -12.12 -12.41
CA ARG A 30 -26.57 -13.43 -11.81
C ARG A 30 -25.41 -14.44 -11.90
N ILE A 31 -24.19 -13.99 -11.62
CA ILE A 31 -23.03 -14.81 -11.41
C ILE A 31 -23.26 -15.38 -10.01
N GLN A 32 -23.73 -16.64 -9.95
CA GLN A 32 -23.49 -17.44 -8.76
C GLN A 32 -22.00 -17.33 -8.47
N TYR A 33 -21.65 -16.64 -7.38
CA TYR A 33 -20.25 -16.35 -7.10
C TYR A 33 -19.45 -17.63 -7.10
N PRO A 34 -18.52 -17.81 -8.06
CA PRO A 34 -17.73 -19.01 -8.08
C PRO A 34 -16.89 -18.97 -6.82
N LEU A 35 -17.14 -19.90 -5.89
CA LEU A 35 -16.39 -20.06 -4.65
C LEU A 35 -14.88 -20.06 -4.91
N THR A 36 -14.47 -20.53 -6.09
CA THR A 36 -13.10 -20.52 -6.61
C THR A 36 -12.50 -19.12 -6.77
N LEU A 37 -13.27 -18.11 -7.21
CA LEU A 37 -12.76 -16.75 -7.38
C LEU A 37 -12.59 -16.05 -6.03
N VAL A 38 -13.54 -16.27 -5.12
CA VAL A 38 -13.45 -15.76 -3.75
C VAL A 38 -12.27 -16.42 -3.01
N SER A 39 -12.12 -17.75 -3.10
CA SER A 39 -11.00 -18.45 -2.48
C SER A 39 -9.65 -18.04 -3.08
N LEU A 40 -9.58 -17.82 -4.40
CA LEU A 40 -8.39 -17.29 -5.06
C LEU A 40 -8.05 -15.88 -4.57
N HIS A 41 -9.04 -14.99 -4.43
CA HIS A 41 -8.82 -13.66 -3.86
C HIS A 41 -8.31 -13.71 -2.43
N VAL A 42 -8.89 -14.58 -1.59
CA VAL A 42 -8.41 -14.80 -0.21
C VAL A 42 -6.98 -15.33 -0.21
N ALA A 43 -6.65 -16.30 -1.07
CA ALA A 43 -5.29 -16.83 -1.17
C ALA A 43 -4.28 -15.75 -1.60
N LEU A 44 -4.62 -14.92 -2.59
CA LEU A 44 -3.80 -13.80 -3.03
C LEU A 44 -3.65 -12.72 -1.93
N ALA A 45 -4.72 -12.45 -1.18
CA ALA A 45 -4.68 -11.56 -0.03
C ALA A 45 -3.74 -12.10 1.06
N SER A 46 -3.78 -13.40 1.37
CA SER A 46 -2.86 -14.04 2.30
C SER A 46 -1.40 -13.90 1.87
N VAL A 47 -1.12 -14.16 0.59
CA VAL A 47 0.24 -13.99 0.02
C VAL A 47 0.68 -12.53 0.14
N THR A 48 -0.22 -11.59 -0.16
CA THR A 48 0.07 -10.15 -0.07
C THR A 48 0.40 -9.72 1.36
N VAL A 49 -0.37 -10.17 2.34
CA VAL A 49 -0.11 -9.89 3.77
C VAL A 49 1.26 -10.43 4.15
N VAL A 50 1.56 -11.70 3.86
CA VAL A 50 2.86 -12.31 4.21
C VAL A 50 4.02 -11.54 3.58
N LEU A 51 3.95 -11.27 2.28
CA LEU A 51 5.01 -10.55 1.56
C LEU A 51 5.21 -9.12 2.09
N TYR A 52 4.11 -8.42 2.39
CA TYR A 52 4.15 -7.06 2.90
C TYR A 52 4.67 -6.99 4.34
N THR A 53 4.31 -7.95 5.20
CA THR A 53 4.86 -8.04 6.56
C THR A 53 6.36 -8.36 6.52
N LEU A 54 6.81 -9.27 5.65
CA LEU A 54 8.24 -9.53 5.45
C LEU A 54 8.99 -8.29 4.97
N SER A 55 8.40 -7.54 4.05
CA SER A 55 8.96 -6.27 3.56
C SER A 55 9.03 -5.24 4.70
N THR A 56 7.99 -5.12 5.52
CA THR A 56 7.97 -4.26 6.70
C THR A 56 9.10 -4.59 7.66
N ILE A 57 9.32 -5.87 7.97
CA ILE A 57 10.45 -6.31 8.82
C ILE A 57 11.79 -5.84 8.23
N GLN A 58 11.98 -5.94 6.91
CA GLN A 58 13.20 -5.44 6.25
C GLN A 58 13.38 -3.92 6.43
N VAL A 59 12.32 -3.10 6.38
CA VAL A 59 12.41 -1.65 6.69
C VAL A 59 12.93 -1.41 8.09
N PHE A 60 12.40 -2.16 9.06
CA PHE A 60 12.76 -2.01 10.47
C PHE A 60 14.21 -2.42 10.74
N LEU A 61 14.72 -3.41 10.00
CA LEU A 61 16.11 -3.83 10.11
C LEU A 61 17.09 -2.89 9.37
N HIS A 62 16.60 -2.05 8.46
CA HIS A 62 17.47 -1.20 7.64
C HIS A 62 17.88 0.11 8.37
N PRO A 63 19.17 0.30 8.70
CA PRO A 63 19.61 1.36 9.61
C PRO A 63 19.46 2.77 9.04
N SER A 64 19.42 2.92 7.71
CA SER A 64 19.32 4.24 7.05
C SER A 64 17.90 4.79 6.92
N VAL A 65 16.88 4.05 7.36
CA VAL A 65 15.48 4.44 7.20
C VAL A 65 15.02 5.31 8.38
N SER A 66 14.48 6.49 8.08
CA SER A 66 13.97 7.43 9.07
C SER A 66 12.87 6.83 9.96
N PHE A 67 12.80 7.29 11.21
CA PHE A 67 11.78 6.84 12.17
C PHE A 67 10.35 7.12 11.67
N GLY A 68 10.11 8.28 11.08
CA GLY A 68 8.79 8.63 10.53
C GLY A 68 8.34 7.68 9.41
N PHE A 69 9.27 7.25 8.56
CA PHE A 69 8.96 6.28 7.51
C PHE A 69 8.63 4.90 8.08
N ARG A 70 9.34 4.46 9.13
CA ARG A 70 9.04 3.20 9.85
C ARG A 70 7.62 3.21 10.43
N LEU A 71 7.20 4.33 11.03
CA LEU A 71 5.84 4.48 11.56
C LEU A 71 4.78 4.43 10.45
N LEU A 72 5.03 5.08 9.31
CA LEU A 72 4.11 5.07 8.17
C LEU A 72 3.92 3.64 7.62
N ILE A 73 5.00 2.88 7.44
CA ILE A 73 4.91 1.50 6.95
C ILE A 73 4.24 0.59 7.97
N LEU A 74 4.55 0.74 9.27
CA LEU A 74 3.88 -0.01 10.33
C LEU A 74 2.38 0.26 10.36
N PHE A 75 1.97 1.52 10.24
CA PHE A 75 0.56 1.88 10.17
C PHE A 75 -0.13 1.25 8.95
N ALA A 76 0.52 1.28 7.78
CA ALA A 76 0.01 0.61 6.58
C ALA A 76 -0.15 -0.91 6.78
N ASP A 77 0.80 -1.57 7.45
CA ASP A 77 0.75 -3.01 7.75
C ASP A 77 -0.41 -3.35 8.71
N VAL A 78 -0.63 -2.53 9.75
CA VAL A 78 -1.77 -2.68 10.67
C VAL A 78 -3.11 -2.53 9.93
N VAL A 79 -3.24 -1.52 9.07
CA VAL A 79 -4.46 -1.30 8.29
C VAL A 79 -4.69 -2.44 7.29
N LEU A 80 -3.63 -2.94 6.66
CA LEU A 80 -3.68 -4.11 5.78
C LEU A 80 -4.18 -5.35 6.54
N LEU A 81 -3.62 -5.62 7.72
CA LEU A 81 -4.02 -6.74 8.56
C LEU A 81 -5.47 -6.63 9.01
N ALA A 82 -5.91 -5.44 9.43
CA ALA A 82 -7.31 -5.20 9.82
C ALA A 82 -8.28 -5.44 8.65
N THR A 83 -7.93 -4.97 7.46
CA THR A 83 -8.70 -5.19 6.23
C THR A 83 -8.78 -6.68 5.89
N TYR A 84 -7.65 -7.39 5.99
CA TYR A 84 -7.58 -8.83 5.75
C TYR A 84 -8.46 -9.63 6.73
N ILE A 85 -8.37 -9.35 8.05
CA ILE A 85 -9.20 -10.03 9.07
C ILE A 85 -10.69 -9.79 8.81
N THR A 86 -11.04 -8.56 8.43
CA THR A 86 -12.43 -8.20 8.09
C THR A 86 -12.91 -8.98 6.85
N GLY A 87 -12.09 -9.06 5.81
CA GLY A 87 -12.36 -9.85 4.60
C GLY A 87 -12.48 -11.36 4.87
N LEU A 88 -11.62 -11.90 5.72
CA LEU A 88 -11.66 -13.31 6.12
C LEU A 88 -12.93 -13.63 6.92
N THR A 89 -13.34 -12.73 7.81
CA THR A 89 -14.60 -12.87 8.56
C THR A 89 -15.81 -12.90 7.63
N PHE A 90 -15.78 -12.13 6.54
CA PHE A 90 -16.81 -12.17 5.49
C PHE A 90 -16.79 -13.48 4.72
N PHE A 91 -15.60 -13.93 4.31
CA PHE A 91 -15.45 -15.22 3.63
C PHE A 91 -16.00 -16.37 4.47
N ILE A 92 -15.59 -16.48 5.74
CA ILE A 92 -16.07 -17.55 6.64
C ILE A 92 -17.59 -17.46 6.84
N ARG A 93 -18.15 -16.26 7.02
CA ARG A 93 -19.61 -16.11 7.20
C ARG A 93 -20.40 -16.47 5.93
N PHE A 94 -19.85 -16.15 4.77
CA PHE A 94 -20.47 -16.45 3.48
C PHE A 94 -20.39 -17.93 3.14
N ASP A 95 -19.21 -18.54 3.29
CA ASP A 95 -18.93 -19.94 2.94
C ASP A 95 -19.49 -20.93 3.97
N ALA A 96 -19.15 -20.75 5.26
CA ALA A 96 -19.51 -21.72 6.30
C ALA A 96 -20.97 -21.63 6.76
N LYS A 97 -21.63 -20.47 6.60
CA LYS A 97 -23.02 -20.28 7.09
C LYS A 97 -24.04 -20.01 5.97
N ARG A 98 -23.61 -19.88 4.71
CA ARG A 98 -24.46 -19.52 3.55
C ARG A 98 -25.43 -18.35 3.84
N LYS A 99 -25.02 -17.41 4.70
CA LYS A 99 -25.86 -16.27 5.07
C LYS A 99 -25.65 -15.13 4.09
N GLY A 100 -26.75 -14.54 3.63
CA GLY A 100 -26.70 -13.31 2.83
C GLY A 100 -25.95 -12.21 3.58
N MET A 101 -24.92 -11.67 2.95
CA MET A 101 -24.11 -10.59 3.54
C MET A 101 -24.83 -9.25 3.39
N ARG A 102 -24.83 -8.45 4.46
CA ARG A 102 -25.45 -7.13 4.45
C ARG A 102 -24.60 -6.18 3.60
N GLN A 103 -25.23 -5.45 2.66
CA GLN A 103 -24.56 -4.56 1.71
C GLN A 103 -23.63 -3.53 2.39
N HIS A 104 -24.02 -3.01 3.55
CA HIS A 104 -23.18 -2.06 4.29
C HIS A 104 -21.84 -2.65 4.73
N LEU A 105 -21.78 -3.94 5.07
CA LEU A 105 -20.52 -4.58 5.49
C LEU A 105 -19.54 -4.72 4.32
N ILE A 106 -20.07 -5.00 3.13
CA ILE A 106 -19.28 -5.05 1.90
C ILE A 106 -18.76 -3.66 1.54
N ALA A 107 -19.62 -2.64 1.65
CA ALA A 107 -19.21 -1.26 1.44
C ALA A 107 -18.09 -0.85 2.41
N THR A 108 -18.20 -1.20 3.70
CA THR A 108 -17.12 -0.93 4.67
C THR A 108 -15.84 -1.67 4.33
N HIS A 109 -15.92 -2.92 3.85
CA HIS A 109 -14.74 -3.67 3.40
C HIS A 109 -14.03 -2.94 2.24
N LEU A 110 -14.81 -2.48 1.27
CA LEU A 110 -14.28 -1.83 0.08
C LEU A 110 -13.59 -0.52 0.44
N VAL A 111 -14.21 0.28 1.32
CA VAL A 111 -13.59 1.51 1.82
C VAL A 111 -12.26 1.19 2.51
N MET A 112 -12.24 0.19 3.40
CA MET A 112 -11.02 -0.27 4.07
C MET A 112 -9.96 -0.78 3.09
N ALA A 113 -10.37 -1.53 2.05
CA ALA A 113 -9.48 -2.01 1.00
C ALA A 113 -8.89 -0.87 0.17
N GLY A 114 -9.70 0.14 -0.19
CA GLY A 114 -9.22 1.33 -0.87
C GLY A 114 -8.23 2.14 -0.01
N VAL A 115 -8.54 2.34 1.27
CA VAL A 115 -7.64 3.00 2.23
C VAL A 115 -6.33 2.23 2.36
N THR A 116 -6.39 0.91 2.50
CA THR A 116 -5.20 0.04 2.54
C THR A 116 -4.35 0.19 1.28
N PHE A 117 -4.98 0.15 0.11
CA PHE A 117 -4.29 0.31 -1.17
C PHE A 117 -3.56 1.65 -1.26
N ILE A 118 -4.19 2.74 -0.83
CA ILE A 118 -3.58 4.08 -0.80
C ILE A 118 -2.37 4.11 0.13
N PHE A 119 -2.50 3.62 1.37
CA PHE A 119 -1.40 3.65 2.35
C PHE A 119 -0.20 2.82 1.91
N VAL A 120 -0.44 1.59 1.45
CA VAL A 120 0.63 0.70 0.99
C VAL A 120 1.31 1.25 -0.27
N THR A 121 0.53 1.76 -1.23
CA THR A 121 1.08 2.37 -2.44
C THR A 121 1.93 3.60 -2.10
N SER A 122 1.46 4.45 -1.19
CA SER A 122 2.19 5.64 -0.75
C SER A 122 3.52 5.28 -0.09
N GLY A 123 3.53 4.28 0.79
CA GLY A 123 4.75 3.76 1.40
C GLY A 123 5.73 3.20 0.36
N THR A 124 5.22 2.47 -0.63
CA THR A 124 6.04 1.89 -1.70
C THR A 124 6.65 2.98 -2.60
N ILE A 125 5.89 4.00 -2.98
CA ILE A 125 6.40 5.13 -3.77
C ILE A 125 7.51 5.86 -3.02
N ALA A 126 7.35 6.08 -1.72
CA ALA A 126 8.36 6.73 -0.89
C ALA A 126 9.66 5.92 -0.73
N LEU A 127 9.63 4.59 -0.93
CA LEU A 127 10.83 3.74 -1.00
C LEU A 127 11.54 3.81 -2.36
N VAL A 128 10.79 3.99 -3.45
CA VAL A 128 11.32 3.96 -4.82
C VAL A 128 11.79 5.34 -5.28
N LYS A 129 11.20 6.42 -4.76
CA LYS A 129 11.61 7.77 -5.13
C LYS A 129 12.95 8.09 -4.44
N PRO A 130 14.06 8.26 -5.17
CA PRO A 130 15.26 8.83 -4.57
C PRO A 130 14.87 10.20 -4.04
N THR A 131 15.06 10.43 -2.75
CA THR A 131 15.02 11.76 -2.17
C THR A 131 15.95 12.63 -3.00
N VAL A 132 15.37 13.48 -3.84
CA VAL A 132 16.11 14.58 -4.46
C VAL A 132 16.71 15.33 -3.28
N PRO A 133 18.04 15.34 -3.15
CA PRO A 133 18.63 15.90 -1.96
C PRO A 133 18.25 17.37 -1.86
N ALA A 134 17.84 17.85 -0.68
CA ALA A 134 17.40 19.23 -0.48
C ALA A 134 18.42 20.28 -0.97
N HIS A 135 19.70 19.89 -1.12
CA HIS A 135 20.76 20.72 -1.70
C HIS A 135 20.68 20.94 -3.22
N THR A 136 19.73 20.32 -3.93
CA THR A 136 19.47 20.63 -5.37
C THR A 136 18.29 21.58 -5.57
N LEU A 137 17.50 21.89 -4.53
CA LEU A 137 16.41 22.88 -4.59
C LEU A 137 16.82 24.27 -4.12
N TYR A 138 17.93 24.38 -3.39
CA TYR A 138 18.61 25.64 -3.16
C TYR A 138 19.76 25.75 -4.16
N GLY A 139 19.53 26.50 -5.24
CA GLY A 139 20.63 27.02 -6.07
C GLY A 139 21.67 27.74 -5.19
N PRO A 140 22.90 27.92 -5.68
CA PRO A 140 24.01 28.46 -4.89
C PRO A 140 23.55 29.71 -4.14
N ASN A 141 23.69 29.67 -2.82
CA ASN A 141 23.40 30.78 -1.91
C ASN A 141 23.94 32.07 -2.54
N ARG A 142 23.06 33.04 -2.82
CA ARG A 142 23.42 34.41 -3.27
C ARG A 142 24.48 35.08 -2.38
N TYR A 143 24.71 34.57 -1.18
CA TYR A 143 25.75 35.01 -0.26
C TYR A 143 27.19 34.66 -0.71
N GLU A 144 27.40 33.61 -1.51
CA GLU A 144 28.74 33.32 -2.06
C GLU A 144 29.07 34.13 -3.31
N VAL A 145 28.05 34.53 -4.08
CA VAL A 145 28.24 35.37 -5.29
C VAL A 145 28.74 36.76 -4.91
N HIS A 146 28.24 37.35 -3.81
CA HIS A 146 28.72 38.67 -3.37
C HIS A 146 30.15 38.66 -2.80
N LYS A 147 30.63 37.52 -2.29
CA LYS A 147 32.04 37.42 -1.88
C LYS A 147 32.99 37.43 -3.07
N TYR A 148 32.56 36.91 -4.23
CA TYR A 148 33.38 36.96 -5.45
C TYR A 148 33.38 38.35 -6.11
N GLU A 149 32.27 39.10 -6.07
CA GLU A 149 32.23 40.46 -6.61
C GLU A 149 33.00 41.49 -5.76
N GLN A 150 33.06 41.32 -4.44
CA GLN A 150 33.81 42.24 -3.57
C GLN A 150 35.33 42.13 -3.71
N PHE A 151 35.87 40.99 -4.14
CA PHE A 151 37.31 40.80 -4.32
C PHE A 151 37.84 41.33 -5.67
N HIS A 152 36.96 41.61 -6.64
CA HIS A 152 37.38 42.06 -7.97
C HIS A 152 37.31 43.57 -8.21
N HIS A 153 36.91 44.36 -7.21
CA HIS A 153 36.91 45.84 -7.28
C HIS A 153 38.05 46.51 -6.49
N ILE A 154 39.03 45.73 -6.03
CA ILE A 154 40.25 46.26 -5.41
C ILE A 154 41.43 45.97 -6.32
N HIS A 155 41.51 46.68 -7.45
CA HIS A 155 42.72 46.82 -8.25
C HIS A 155 42.68 48.15 -9.01
#